data_AF-A0A0C1U0Z7-F1
#
_entry.id   AF-A0A0C1U0Z7-F1
#
_cell.length_a   1.000
_cell.length_b   1.000
_cell.length_c   1.000
_cell.angle_alpha   90.00
_cell.angle_beta   90.00
_cell.angle_gamma   90.00
#
_symmetry.space_group_name_H-M   'P 1'
#
loop_
_entity.id
_entity.type
_entity.pdbx_description
1 polymer ?
#
loop_
_entity_poly.entity_id
_entity_poly.type
_entity_poly.pdbx_seq_one_letter_code
_entity_poly.pdbx_strand_id
1 'polypeptide(L)'
;MSSENKTLNLELNQWNGNEYPKRSDFIEDNKKIDKAYKELKDSIKNGGKVSSVNNKIGDVILKAEDIKTATGITVENKLNELFQFADNGKKNMASVIGSPLSSSDTFDSMKSKIQTLKNTFASNLIAKEQSSSGSESLDSLINKIKSINPQKKWVEGNYQSGDVDVVSYNVSLKWKPSCIAVFRKDDYWNYSHGIAMFVTNSTFKNALTTNVYSSPLNEFNFIFSGSDRAQIRILSDTSFKIVDPYGGSATYYWLAIEL
;
A
#
# COMPACT_ATOMS: atom_id res chain seq x y z
N MET A 1 36.11 -93.45 -9.97
CA MET A 1 36.81 -92.28 -9.40
C MET A 1 35.87 -91.10 -9.55
N SER A 2 35.96 -90.08 -8.70
CA SER A 2 35.18 -88.85 -8.93
C SER A 2 35.57 -88.26 -10.29
N SER A 3 34.65 -87.56 -10.97
CA SER A 3 34.98 -86.93 -12.25
C SER A 3 36.18 -85.97 -12.10
N GLU A 4 37.09 -86.01 -13.09
CA GLU A 4 38.22 -85.09 -13.20
C GLU A 4 37.76 -83.66 -13.52
N ASN A 5 36.61 -83.52 -14.20
CA ASN A 5 36.04 -82.22 -14.59
C ASN A 5 34.95 -81.79 -13.60
N LYS A 6 34.95 -80.50 -13.25
CA LYS A 6 34.01 -79.91 -12.30
C LYS A 6 33.27 -78.72 -12.90
N THR A 7 32.02 -78.51 -12.47
CA THR A 7 31.29 -77.29 -12.82
C THR A 7 31.89 -76.06 -12.14
N LEU A 8 31.81 -74.89 -12.78
CA LEU A 8 32.48 -73.67 -12.31
C LEU A 8 31.98 -73.13 -10.96
N ASN A 9 30.67 -73.18 -10.71
CA ASN A 9 30.06 -72.45 -9.59
C ASN A 9 29.89 -73.29 -8.33
N LEU A 10 29.51 -74.56 -8.48
CA LEU A 10 29.21 -75.47 -7.37
C LEU A 10 30.21 -76.63 -7.29
N GLU A 11 31.19 -76.68 -8.18
CA GLU A 11 32.20 -77.73 -8.26
C GLU A 11 31.60 -79.15 -8.24
N LEU A 12 30.50 -79.32 -8.97
CA LEU A 12 29.82 -80.62 -9.11
C LEU A 12 30.59 -81.49 -10.09
N ASN A 13 30.48 -82.81 -9.97
CA ASN A 13 31.08 -83.72 -10.94
C ASN A 13 30.45 -83.51 -12.33
N GLN A 14 31.27 -83.27 -13.34
CA GLN A 14 30.84 -83.16 -14.73
C GLN A 14 31.20 -84.44 -15.48
N TRP A 15 30.21 -85.26 -15.79
CA TRP A 15 30.43 -86.59 -16.36
C TRP A 15 30.48 -86.56 -17.90
N ASN A 16 31.49 -87.17 -18.50
CA ASN A 16 31.74 -87.14 -19.96
C ASN A 16 31.23 -88.41 -20.71
N GLY A 17 30.40 -89.22 -20.06
CA GLY A 17 29.64 -90.32 -20.67
C GLY A 17 30.37 -91.66 -20.82
N ASN A 18 31.70 -91.69 -20.73
CA ASN A 18 32.52 -92.90 -20.70
C ASN A 18 33.00 -93.30 -19.28
N GLU A 19 32.49 -92.60 -18.26
CA GLU A 19 32.82 -92.81 -16.86
C GLU A 19 31.77 -93.69 -16.16
N TYR A 20 32.15 -94.29 -15.02
CA TYR A 20 31.25 -95.06 -14.16
C TYR A 20 31.03 -94.33 -12.82
N PRO A 21 30.03 -93.44 -12.73
CA PRO A 21 29.79 -92.65 -11.53
C PRO A 21 29.44 -93.54 -10.33
N LYS A 22 29.99 -93.23 -9.16
CA LYS A 22 29.60 -93.92 -7.93
C LYS A 22 28.38 -93.25 -7.32
N ARG A 23 27.56 -94.05 -6.61
CA ARG A 23 26.43 -93.53 -5.83
C ARG A 23 26.84 -92.45 -4.82
N SER A 24 28.05 -92.55 -4.26
CA SER A 24 28.64 -91.54 -3.36
C SER A 24 28.73 -90.17 -4.01
N ASP A 25 29.11 -90.13 -5.28
CA ASP A 25 29.44 -88.88 -6.00
C ASP A 25 28.15 -88.08 -6.26
N PHE A 26 27.06 -88.78 -6.59
CA PHE A 26 25.72 -88.17 -6.68
C PHE A 26 25.20 -87.65 -5.34
N ILE A 27 25.48 -88.35 -4.24
CA ILE A 27 25.05 -87.91 -2.90
C ILE A 27 25.77 -86.61 -2.51
N GLU A 28 27.07 -86.51 -2.82
CA GLU A 28 27.86 -85.31 -2.55
C GLU A 28 27.40 -84.11 -3.39
N ASP A 29 27.20 -84.30 -4.69
CA ASP A 29 26.70 -83.24 -5.58
C ASP A 29 25.31 -82.77 -5.15
N ASN A 30 24.41 -83.68 -4.78
CA ASN A 30 23.09 -83.33 -4.25
C ASN A 30 23.18 -82.52 -2.95
N LYS A 31 24.11 -82.84 -2.04
CA LYS A 31 24.32 -82.04 -0.82
C LYS A 31 24.82 -80.63 -1.14
N LYS A 32 25.71 -80.49 -2.13
CA LYS A 32 26.21 -79.18 -2.57
C LYS A 32 25.10 -78.33 -3.17
N ILE A 33 24.27 -78.92 -4.02
CA ILE A 33 23.10 -78.26 -4.63
C ILE A 33 22.10 -77.83 -3.54
N ASP A 34 21.75 -78.72 -2.61
CA ASP A 34 20.78 -78.41 -1.54
C ASP A 34 21.28 -77.26 -0.65
N LYS A 35 22.56 -77.27 -0.28
CA LYS A 35 23.19 -76.19 0.48
C LYS A 35 23.16 -74.87 -0.27
N ALA A 36 23.59 -74.85 -1.53
CA ALA A 36 23.60 -73.62 -2.34
C ALA A 36 22.19 -73.09 -2.60
N TYR A 37 21.21 -73.97 -2.82
CA TYR A 37 19.81 -73.58 -2.95
C TYR A 37 19.27 -72.96 -1.66
N LYS A 38 19.62 -73.52 -0.49
CA LYS A 38 19.27 -72.95 0.81
C LYS A 38 19.89 -71.56 1.00
N GLU A 39 21.18 -71.38 0.71
CA GLU A 39 21.87 -70.09 0.81
C GLU A 39 21.29 -69.05 -0.15
N LEU A 40 20.97 -69.43 -1.39
CA LEU A 40 20.29 -68.58 -2.36
C LEU A 40 18.88 -68.20 -1.88
N LYS A 41 18.12 -69.17 -1.37
CA LYS A 41 16.78 -68.94 -0.82
C LYS A 41 16.81 -67.99 0.37
N ASP A 42 17.78 -68.15 1.26
CA ASP A 42 17.96 -67.33 2.46
C ASP A 42 18.42 -65.90 2.11
N SER A 43 19.30 -65.74 1.11
CA SER A 43 19.71 -64.42 0.61
C SER A 43 18.60 -63.69 -0.16
N ILE A 44 17.85 -64.40 -1.02
CA ILE A 44 16.72 -63.82 -1.77
C ILE A 44 15.54 -63.47 -0.84
N LYS A 45 15.35 -64.19 0.27
CA LYS A 45 14.34 -63.87 1.29
C LYS A 45 14.45 -62.41 1.78
N ASN A 46 15.64 -61.82 1.68
CA ASN A 46 15.92 -60.44 2.08
C ASN A 46 16.36 -59.51 0.92
N GLY A 47 16.60 -60.05 -0.27
CA GLY A 47 17.30 -59.33 -1.36
C GLY A 47 16.48 -58.34 -2.19
N GLY A 48 15.16 -58.24 -1.99
CA GLY A 48 14.29 -57.36 -2.78
C GLY A 48 13.19 -56.65 -1.99
N LYS A 49 13.17 -56.78 -0.66
CA LYS A 49 12.16 -56.16 0.20
C LYS A 49 12.82 -55.06 1.01
N VAL A 50 12.23 -53.86 0.96
CA VAL A 50 12.56 -52.80 1.90
C VAL A 50 12.39 -53.39 3.31
N SER A 51 13.48 -53.46 4.08
CA SER A 51 13.55 -54.22 5.33
C SER A 51 12.58 -53.71 6.39
N SER A 52 12.30 -52.41 6.38
CA SER A 52 11.11 -51.83 6.99
C SER A 52 10.87 -50.40 6.49
N VAL A 53 9.62 -49.98 6.42
CA VAL A 53 9.22 -48.56 6.47
C VAL A 53 8.23 -48.43 7.62
N ASN A 54 8.54 -47.58 8.60
CA ASN A 54 7.69 -47.36 9.78
C ASN A 54 7.28 -48.68 10.48
N ASN A 55 8.24 -49.60 10.68
CA ASN A 55 8.07 -50.91 11.33
C ASN A 55 7.23 -51.97 10.57
N LYS A 56 6.88 -51.76 9.28
CA LYS A 56 6.21 -52.78 8.45
C LYS A 56 7.22 -53.59 7.62
N ILE A 57 7.16 -54.92 7.67
CA ILE A 57 8.02 -55.86 6.91
C ILE A 57 7.16 -56.58 5.84
N GLY A 58 7.67 -56.79 4.62
CA GLY A 58 6.97 -57.54 3.57
C GLY A 58 6.78 -56.76 2.28
N ASP A 59 5.63 -56.93 1.61
CA ASP A 59 5.22 -56.06 0.50
C ASP A 59 4.93 -54.68 1.10
N VAL A 60 5.84 -53.73 0.87
CA VAL A 60 5.72 -52.37 1.42
C VAL A 60 4.77 -51.57 0.53
N ILE A 61 3.47 -51.72 0.80
CA ILE A 61 2.46 -50.78 0.28
C ILE A 61 2.55 -49.52 1.13
N LEU A 62 3.18 -48.47 0.61
CA LEU A 62 3.20 -47.15 1.24
C LEU A 62 1.83 -46.50 1.08
N LYS A 63 1.16 -46.20 2.19
CA LYS A 63 -0.04 -45.36 2.20
C LYS A 63 0.33 -43.92 2.60
N ALA A 64 -0.52 -42.95 2.27
CA ALA A 64 -0.31 -41.55 2.69
C ALA A 64 -0.14 -41.40 4.22
N GLU A 65 -0.85 -42.24 5.00
CA GLU A 65 -0.74 -42.31 6.46
C GLU A 65 0.64 -42.77 6.98
N ASP A 66 1.44 -43.46 6.14
CA ASP A 66 2.77 -43.95 6.50
C ASP A 66 3.85 -42.87 6.36
N ILE A 67 3.57 -41.79 5.63
CA ILE A 67 4.49 -40.68 5.42
C ILE A 67 4.24 -39.61 6.49
N LYS A 68 5.09 -39.65 7.52
CA LYS A 68 4.96 -38.79 8.70
C LYS A 68 6.15 -37.85 8.83
N THR A 69 5.92 -36.70 9.46
CA THR A 69 6.98 -35.80 9.91
C THR A 69 7.77 -36.45 11.05
N ALA A 70 8.90 -35.85 11.44
CA ALA A 70 9.66 -36.25 12.62
C ALA A 70 8.84 -36.23 13.93
N THR A 71 7.73 -35.49 13.95
CA THR A 71 6.78 -35.41 15.08
C THR A 71 5.64 -36.43 15.01
N GLY A 72 5.65 -37.32 14.02
CA GLY A 72 4.65 -38.39 13.87
C GLY A 72 3.32 -37.96 13.23
N ILE A 73 3.21 -36.72 12.73
CA ILE A 73 2.02 -36.20 12.05
C ILE A 73 2.11 -36.56 10.56
N THR A 74 1.00 -36.96 9.94
CA THR A 74 1.00 -37.24 8.48
C THR A 74 1.30 -35.97 7.69
N VAL A 75 2.01 -36.12 6.57
CA VAL A 75 2.28 -34.99 5.67
C VAL A 75 0.99 -34.35 5.16
N GLU A 76 -0.05 -35.16 4.92
CA GLU A 76 -1.38 -34.68 4.53
C GLU A 76 -1.99 -33.71 5.55
N ASN A 77 -1.94 -34.04 6.85
CA ASN A 77 -2.45 -33.15 7.89
C ASN A 77 -1.68 -31.83 7.93
N LYS A 78 -0.35 -31.88 7.75
CA LYS A 78 0.47 -30.66 7.72
C LYS A 78 0.22 -29.80 6.49
N LEU A 79 -0.05 -30.40 5.34
CA LEU A 79 -0.47 -29.67 4.14
C LEU A 79 -1.83 -29.01 4.34
N ASN A 80 -2.78 -29.70 4.97
CA ASN A 80 -4.09 -29.14 5.29
C ASN A 80 -3.98 -27.96 6.27
N GLU A 81 -3.17 -28.08 7.32
CA GLU A 81 -2.86 -26.96 8.22
C GLU A 81 -2.27 -25.76 7.44
N LEU A 82 -1.32 -26.01 6.54
CA LEU A 82 -0.70 -24.97 5.71
C LEU A 82 -1.72 -24.25 4.81
N PHE A 83 -2.62 -25.00 4.17
CA PHE A 83 -3.68 -24.42 3.35
C PHE A 83 -4.68 -23.62 4.19
N GLN A 84 -5.04 -24.10 5.38
CA GLN A 84 -5.90 -23.35 6.31
C GLN A 84 -5.22 -22.07 6.80
N PHE A 85 -3.93 -22.09 7.12
CA PHE A 85 -3.19 -20.88 7.50
C PHE A 85 -3.16 -19.84 6.37
N ALA A 86 -2.90 -20.27 5.14
CA ALA A 86 -2.92 -19.37 3.98
C ALA A 86 -4.33 -18.80 3.75
N ASP A 87 -5.38 -19.61 3.89
CA ASP A 87 -6.76 -19.17 3.71
C ASP A 87 -7.22 -18.19 4.79
N ASN A 88 -6.86 -18.47 6.05
CA ASN A 88 -7.08 -17.55 7.17
C ASN A 88 -6.34 -16.23 6.98
N GLY A 89 -5.12 -16.24 6.43
CA GLY A 89 -4.38 -15.04 6.08
C GLY A 89 -5.15 -14.13 5.11
N LYS A 90 -5.69 -14.70 4.03
CA LYS A 90 -6.54 -13.96 3.06
C LYS A 90 -7.81 -13.41 3.72
N LYS A 91 -8.52 -14.24 4.50
CA LYS A 91 -9.75 -13.83 5.22
C LYS A 91 -9.49 -12.68 6.18
N ASN A 92 -8.39 -12.74 6.94
CA ASN A 92 -8.00 -11.68 7.86
C ASN A 92 -7.70 -10.36 7.12
N MET A 93 -6.96 -10.41 6.01
CA MET A 93 -6.69 -9.22 5.19
C MET A 93 -7.98 -8.60 4.63
N ALA A 94 -8.86 -9.42 4.05
CA ALA A 94 -10.15 -8.95 3.53
C ALA A 94 -11.03 -8.36 4.64
N SER A 95 -11.00 -8.93 5.85
CA SER A 95 -11.74 -8.41 6.99
C SER A 95 -11.19 -7.08 7.52
N VAL A 96 -9.87 -6.90 7.56
CA VAL A 96 -9.24 -5.68 8.10
C VAL A 96 -9.34 -4.52 7.12
N ILE A 97 -9.09 -4.78 5.83
CA ILE A 97 -9.11 -3.73 4.78
C ILE A 97 -10.54 -3.46 4.30
N GLY A 98 -11.40 -4.49 4.25
CA GLY A 98 -12.76 -4.39 3.75
C GLY A 98 -12.85 -4.36 2.22
N SER A 99 -14.01 -3.91 1.72
CA SER A 99 -14.25 -3.75 0.28
C SER A 99 -13.20 -2.82 -0.35
N PRO A 100 -12.60 -3.17 -1.50
CA PRO A 100 -13.03 -4.17 -2.49
C PRO A 100 -12.40 -5.57 -2.33
N LEU A 101 -11.71 -5.86 -1.23
CA LEU A 101 -11.16 -7.18 -0.99
C LEU A 101 -12.26 -8.15 -0.54
N SER A 102 -12.14 -9.41 -0.96
CA SER A 102 -13.01 -10.52 -0.60
C SER A 102 -12.18 -11.69 -0.09
N SER A 103 -12.74 -12.53 0.78
CA SER A 103 -12.10 -13.77 1.24
C SER A 103 -11.79 -14.76 0.11
N SER A 104 -12.47 -14.61 -1.04
CA SER A 104 -12.24 -15.42 -2.24
C SER A 104 -11.09 -14.91 -3.13
N ASP A 105 -10.54 -13.71 -2.87
CA ASP A 105 -9.46 -13.17 -3.68
C ASP A 105 -8.17 -13.99 -3.54
N THR A 106 -7.38 -14.06 -4.62
CA THR A 106 -5.99 -14.53 -4.55
C THR A 106 -5.09 -13.45 -3.94
N PHE A 107 -3.90 -13.82 -3.47
CA PHE A 107 -2.92 -12.83 -2.98
C PHE A 107 -2.56 -11.78 -4.04
N ASP A 108 -2.47 -12.16 -5.32
CA ASP A 108 -2.20 -11.23 -6.42
C ASP A 108 -3.37 -10.26 -6.68
N SER A 109 -4.61 -10.76 -6.59
CA SER A 109 -5.82 -9.92 -6.68
C SER A 109 -5.85 -8.93 -5.52
N MET A 110 -5.60 -9.39 -4.28
CA MET A 110 -5.53 -8.53 -3.11
C MET A 110 -4.46 -7.44 -3.27
N LYS A 111 -3.24 -7.81 -3.68
CA LYS A 111 -2.15 -6.87 -3.96
C LYS A 111 -2.57 -5.79 -4.96
N SER A 112 -3.17 -6.21 -6.08
CA SER A 112 -3.62 -5.30 -7.13
C SER A 112 -4.71 -4.35 -6.63
N LYS A 113 -5.70 -4.87 -5.89
CA LYS A 113 -6.78 -4.06 -5.30
C LYS A 113 -6.27 -3.06 -4.26
N ILE A 114 -5.34 -3.46 -3.40
CA ILE A 114 -4.68 -2.57 -2.43
C ILE A 114 -3.92 -1.47 -3.16
N GLN A 115 -3.23 -1.77 -4.25
CA GLN A 115 -2.53 -0.76 -5.05
C GLN A 115 -3.52 0.22 -5.71
N THR A 116 -4.67 -0.26 -6.20
CA THR A 116 -5.75 0.60 -6.73
C THR A 116 -6.30 1.53 -5.64
N LEU A 117 -6.51 1.03 -4.42
CA LEU A 117 -6.91 1.86 -3.28
C LEU A 117 -5.88 2.96 -2.98
N LYS A 118 -4.58 2.62 -2.96
CA LYS A 118 -3.49 3.60 -2.78
C LYS A 118 -3.45 4.65 -3.88
N ASN A 119 -3.57 4.23 -5.15
CA ASN A 119 -3.63 5.14 -6.27
C ASN A 119 -4.82 6.11 -6.14
N THR A 120 -5.98 5.60 -5.73
CA THR A 120 -7.19 6.41 -5.51
C THR A 120 -6.99 7.41 -4.38
N PHE A 121 -6.39 6.99 -3.27
CA PHE A 121 -6.08 7.88 -2.16
C PHE A 121 -5.12 9.00 -2.59
N ALA A 122 -4.04 8.67 -3.31
CA ALA A 122 -3.12 9.68 -3.85
C ALA A 122 -3.83 10.68 -4.78
N SER A 123 -4.68 10.21 -5.70
CA SER A 123 -5.47 11.08 -6.58
C SER A 123 -6.40 12.03 -5.80
N ASN A 124 -7.03 11.54 -4.71
CA ASN A 124 -7.87 12.37 -3.85
C ASN A 124 -7.06 13.46 -3.13
N LEU A 125 -5.84 13.15 -2.69
CA LEU A 125 -4.94 14.15 -2.10
C LEU A 125 -4.52 15.21 -3.13
N ILE A 126 -4.19 14.80 -4.36
CA ILE A 126 -3.88 15.74 -5.46
C ILE A 126 -5.06 16.68 -5.72
N ALA A 127 -6.29 16.15 -5.72
CA ALA A 127 -7.51 16.95 -5.87
C ALA A 127 -7.73 17.94 -4.71
N LYS A 128 -7.04 17.76 -3.59
CA LYS A 128 -6.97 18.68 -2.44
C LYS A 128 -5.68 19.51 -2.44
N GLU A 129 -5.07 19.67 -3.61
CA GLU A 129 -3.84 20.43 -3.83
C GLU A 129 -2.62 19.90 -3.03
N GLN A 130 -2.65 18.63 -2.61
CA GLN A 130 -1.54 17.96 -1.95
C GLN A 130 -0.79 17.04 -2.92
N SER A 131 0.46 17.41 -3.24
CA SER A 131 1.33 16.58 -4.09
C SER A 131 1.49 15.17 -3.52
N SER A 132 1.08 14.16 -4.27
CA SER A 132 1.06 12.76 -3.84
C SER A 132 1.26 11.80 -5.02
N SER A 133 1.71 10.58 -4.74
CA SER A 133 1.85 9.49 -5.71
C SER A 133 1.38 8.15 -5.14
N GLY A 134 0.76 7.31 -5.96
CA GLY A 134 0.34 5.95 -5.58
C GLY A 134 1.50 5.00 -5.25
N SER A 135 2.74 5.35 -5.61
CA SER A 135 3.95 4.60 -5.24
C SER A 135 4.42 4.86 -3.80
N GLU A 136 3.96 5.92 -3.15
CA GLU A 136 4.32 6.24 -1.75
C GLU A 136 3.81 5.19 -0.75
N SER A 137 4.35 5.16 0.47
CA SER A 137 3.81 4.30 1.53
C SER A 137 2.40 4.78 1.93
N LEU A 138 1.56 3.85 2.42
CA LEU A 138 0.23 4.22 2.91
C LEU A 138 0.31 5.23 4.08
N ASP A 139 1.30 5.07 4.96
CA ASP A 139 1.55 5.99 6.07
C ASP A 139 1.92 7.41 5.60
N SER A 140 2.71 7.55 4.53
CA SER A 140 3.00 8.85 3.91
C SER A 140 1.73 9.54 3.41
N LEU A 141 0.88 8.79 2.67
CA LEU A 141 -0.40 9.29 2.18
C LEU A 141 -1.32 9.71 3.33
N ILE A 142 -1.38 8.92 4.42
CA ILE A 142 -2.16 9.26 5.62
C ILE A 142 -1.64 10.55 6.26
N ASN A 143 -0.33 10.69 6.43
CA ASN A 143 0.23 11.87 7.09
C ASN A 143 -0.01 13.16 6.30
N LYS A 144 -0.11 13.10 4.97
CA LYS A 144 -0.45 14.25 4.11
C LYS A 144 -1.88 14.78 4.32
N ILE A 145 -2.78 14.00 4.92
CA ILE A 145 -4.12 14.49 5.30
C ILE A 145 -4.01 15.72 6.21
N LYS A 146 -3.01 15.75 7.10
CA LYS A 146 -2.79 16.88 8.03
C LYS A 146 -2.48 18.19 7.32
N SER A 147 -1.97 18.12 6.10
CA SER A 147 -1.60 19.27 5.27
C SER A 147 -2.70 19.69 4.29
N ILE A 148 -3.83 18.97 4.23
CA ILE A 148 -4.99 19.39 3.45
C ILE A 148 -5.50 20.71 4.01
N ASN A 149 -5.46 21.77 3.21
CA ASN A 149 -5.98 23.08 3.60
C ASN A 149 -7.51 22.98 3.81
N PRO A 150 -8.03 23.16 5.04
CA PRO A 150 -9.38 22.74 5.39
C PRO A 150 -10.51 23.52 4.72
N GLN A 151 -10.27 24.66 4.08
CA GLN A 151 -11.17 25.35 3.15
C GLN A 151 -10.51 26.69 2.80
N LYS A 152 -10.26 26.96 1.53
CA LYS A 152 -10.08 28.35 1.07
C LYS A 152 -11.38 29.08 1.41
N LYS A 153 -11.38 29.86 2.49
CA LYS A 153 -12.57 30.60 2.92
C LYS A 153 -12.60 31.89 2.15
N TRP A 154 -13.76 32.24 1.63
CA TRP A 154 -13.99 33.59 1.18
C TRP A 154 -15.33 34.07 1.71
N VAL A 155 -15.40 35.36 1.97
CA VAL A 155 -16.63 36.03 2.33
C VAL A 155 -16.62 37.40 1.69
N GLU A 156 -17.76 37.75 1.13
CA GLU A 156 -18.00 39.04 0.53
C GLU A 156 -19.06 39.80 1.30
N GLY A 157 -19.09 41.09 1.07
CA GLY A 157 -20.16 41.94 1.55
C GLY A 157 -20.14 43.27 0.85
N ASN A 158 -21.11 44.10 1.20
CA ASN A 158 -21.17 45.47 0.75
C ASN A 158 -21.56 46.41 1.89
N TYR A 159 -21.31 47.69 1.67
CA TYR A 159 -21.59 48.77 2.59
C TYR A 159 -21.86 50.05 1.79
N GLN A 160 -22.94 50.77 2.11
CA GLN A 160 -23.27 52.04 1.47
C GLN A 160 -22.97 53.20 2.43
N SER A 161 -22.18 54.18 2.00
CA SER A 161 -21.98 55.43 2.75
C SER A 161 -23.18 56.35 2.57
N GLY A 162 -23.66 56.93 3.68
CA GLY A 162 -24.61 58.05 3.65
C GLY A 162 -23.88 59.39 3.46
N ASP A 163 -24.58 60.40 2.95
CA ASP A 163 -24.02 61.73 2.73
C ASP A 163 -23.45 62.34 4.03
N VAL A 164 -22.25 62.93 3.88
CA VAL A 164 -21.44 63.77 4.78
C VAL A 164 -20.58 63.09 5.88
N ASP A 165 -19.29 63.47 5.90
CA ASP A 165 -18.22 63.25 6.89
C ASP A 165 -17.82 61.80 7.27
N VAL A 166 -16.72 61.31 6.66
CA VAL A 166 -15.96 60.06 6.95
C VAL A 166 -16.79 58.90 7.53
N VAL A 167 -17.53 58.21 6.67
CA VAL A 167 -18.35 57.07 7.09
C VAL A 167 -17.57 55.77 6.94
N SER A 168 -16.98 55.28 8.03
CA SER A 168 -16.20 54.03 8.03
C SER A 168 -17.04 52.80 8.40
N TYR A 169 -16.76 51.66 7.76
CA TYR A 169 -17.42 50.38 8.07
C TYR A 169 -16.43 49.36 8.61
N ASN A 170 -16.74 48.78 9.77
CA ASN A 170 -15.94 47.73 10.38
C ASN A 170 -16.42 46.36 9.90
N VAL A 171 -15.50 45.55 9.39
CA VAL A 171 -15.74 44.16 9.05
C VAL A 171 -15.01 43.30 10.08
N SER A 172 -15.74 42.38 10.73
CA SER A 172 -15.19 41.38 11.64
C SER A 172 -15.40 39.99 11.05
N LEU A 173 -14.32 39.25 10.89
CA LEU A 173 -14.30 37.90 10.34
C LEU A 173 -14.08 36.89 11.47
N LYS A 174 -14.54 35.65 11.25
CA LYS A 174 -14.27 34.53 12.18
C LYS A 174 -12.89 33.89 11.97
N TRP A 175 -12.11 34.41 11.03
CA TRP A 175 -10.85 33.85 10.56
C TRP A 175 -9.94 34.96 10.02
N LYS A 176 -8.64 34.66 9.88
CA LYS A 176 -7.62 35.61 9.44
C LYS A 176 -7.51 35.62 7.91
N PRO A 177 -7.81 36.73 7.22
CA PRO A 177 -7.71 36.78 5.76
C PRO A 177 -6.26 36.90 5.30
N SER A 178 -5.92 36.16 4.25
CA SER A 178 -4.66 36.27 3.52
C SER A 178 -4.70 37.40 2.48
N CYS A 179 -5.90 37.72 1.98
CA CYS A 179 -6.16 38.80 1.02
C CYS A 179 -7.50 39.49 1.33
N ILE A 180 -7.55 40.82 1.19
CA ILE A 180 -8.78 41.61 1.23
C ILE A 180 -8.77 42.52 -0.01
N ALA A 181 -9.87 42.54 -0.77
CA ALA A 181 -10.10 43.46 -1.86
C ALA A 181 -11.35 44.29 -1.58
N VAL A 182 -11.28 45.59 -1.85
CA VAL A 182 -12.41 46.52 -1.71
C VAL A 182 -12.54 47.34 -2.99
N PHE A 183 -13.76 47.41 -3.50
CA PHE A 183 -14.15 48.12 -4.69
C PHE A 183 -15.18 49.20 -4.35
N ARG A 184 -14.99 50.44 -4.82
CA ARG A 184 -15.93 51.54 -4.61
C ARG A 184 -16.69 51.83 -5.90
N LYS A 185 -18.01 51.86 -5.82
CA LYS A 185 -18.91 52.32 -6.86
C LYS A 185 -19.56 53.63 -6.42
N ASP A 186 -19.44 54.68 -7.22
CA ASP A 186 -20.19 55.92 -6.99
C ASP A 186 -21.64 55.74 -7.41
N ASP A 187 -22.59 56.09 -6.53
CA ASP A 187 -24.01 55.85 -6.77
C ASP A 187 -24.61 56.88 -7.74
N TYR A 188 -24.03 58.09 -7.82
CA TYR A 188 -24.56 59.20 -8.64
C TYR A 188 -24.07 59.15 -10.08
N TRP A 189 -22.77 58.94 -10.26
CA TRP A 189 -22.15 59.02 -11.58
C TRP A 189 -22.02 57.67 -12.28
N ASN A 190 -22.39 56.59 -11.59
CA ASN A 190 -22.25 55.20 -12.04
C ASN A 190 -20.81 54.86 -12.53
N TYR A 191 -19.82 55.61 -12.02
CA TYR A 191 -18.40 55.37 -12.27
C TYR A 191 -17.84 54.40 -11.22
N SER A 192 -16.93 53.56 -11.70
CA SER A 192 -16.17 52.64 -10.85
C SER A 192 -14.88 53.32 -10.42
N HIS A 193 -14.72 53.52 -9.12
CA HIS A 193 -13.49 54.05 -8.54
C HIS A 193 -12.61 52.86 -8.12
N GLY A 194 -11.28 53.01 -8.28
CA GLY A 194 -10.33 51.90 -8.27
C GLY A 194 -10.39 50.92 -7.08
N ILE A 195 -9.76 49.76 -7.23
CA ILE A 195 -9.73 48.70 -6.21
C ILE A 195 -8.62 48.96 -5.20
N ALA A 196 -8.94 48.87 -3.91
CA ALA A 196 -7.97 48.76 -2.83
C ALA A 196 -7.73 47.29 -2.50
N MET A 197 -6.47 46.88 -2.32
CA MET A 197 -6.12 45.50 -1.97
C MET A 197 -5.13 45.46 -0.81
N PHE A 198 -5.35 44.54 0.11
CA PHE A 198 -4.43 44.17 1.18
C PHE A 198 -4.06 42.70 1.06
N VAL A 199 -2.76 42.39 1.14
CA VAL A 199 -2.25 41.01 1.10
C VAL A 199 -1.25 40.81 2.23
N THR A 200 -1.41 39.74 3.02
CA THR A 200 -0.48 39.40 4.10
C THR A 200 0.87 38.93 3.54
N ASN A 201 1.96 39.32 4.20
CA ASN A 201 3.38 39.08 3.88
C ASN A 201 3.66 37.96 2.84
N SER A 202 3.65 38.32 1.56
CA SER A 202 3.83 37.42 0.42
C SER A 202 4.96 37.90 -0.50
N THR A 203 5.52 37.03 -1.33
CA THR A 203 6.44 37.44 -2.42
C THR A 203 5.80 38.48 -3.35
N PHE A 204 4.47 38.43 -3.53
CA PHE A 204 3.70 39.47 -4.21
C PHE A 204 3.77 40.82 -3.48
N LYS A 205 3.61 40.85 -2.14
CA LYS A 205 3.80 42.07 -1.33
C LYS A 205 5.20 42.67 -1.55
N ASN A 206 6.25 41.85 -1.54
CA ASN A 206 7.64 42.30 -1.73
C ASN A 206 7.92 42.83 -3.15
N ALA A 207 7.28 42.26 -4.18
CA ALA A 207 7.40 42.72 -5.56
C ALA A 207 6.71 44.08 -5.82
N LEU A 208 5.76 44.46 -4.95
CA LEU A 208 4.98 45.69 -5.09
C LEU A 208 5.54 46.84 -4.25
N THR A 209 6.24 46.53 -3.15
CA THR A 209 6.89 47.52 -2.29
C THR A 209 8.04 48.28 -2.94
N THR A 210 8.54 47.84 -4.10
CA THR A 210 9.64 48.52 -4.80
C THR A 210 9.21 49.76 -5.59
N ASN A 211 7.90 50.03 -5.75
CA ASN A 211 7.38 51.11 -6.62
C ASN A 211 6.30 52.01 -6.00
N VAL A 212 6.02 51.94 -4.69
CA VAL A 212 4.96 52.75 -4.06
C VAL A 212 5.52 53.52 -2.87
N TYR A 213 5.37 54.85 -2.89
CA TYR A 213 5.70 55.74 -1.77
C TYR A 213 4.98 55.27 -0.49
N SER A 214 5.73 54.69 0.44
CA SER A 214 5.20 54.24 1.73
C SER A 214 4.97 55.44 2.65
N SER A 215 3.71 55.64 3.08
CA SER A 215 3.41 56.46 4.26
C SER A 215 3.68 55.64 5.54
N PRO A 216 4.20 56.24 6.63
CA PRO A 216 4.61 55.53 7.85
C PRO A 216 3.45 55.06 8.75
N LEU A 217 2.20 55.17 8.31
CA LEU A 217 1.05 54.59 9.00
C LEU A 217 0.82 53.19 8.43
N ASN A 218 0.35 52.24 9.24
CA ASN A 218 0.05 50.83 8.87
C ASN A 218 -1.12 50.69 7.84
N GLU A 219 -1.14 51.55 6.83
CA GLU A 219 -2.15 51.71 5.79
C GLU A 219 -1.46 51.50 4.44
N PHE A 220 -1.45 50.26 3.95
CA PHE A 220 -1.00 50.01 2.59
C PHE A 220 -2.18 50.22 1.63
N ASN A 221 -2.23 51.41 1.03
CA ASN A 221 -3.17 51.76 -0.03
C ASN A 221 -2.60 51.32 -1.37
N PHE A 222 -3.27 50.40 -2.07
CA PHE A 222 -2.98 50.14 -3.48
C PHE A 222 -3.63 51.26 -4.32
N ILE A 223 -2.85 52.27 -4.72
CA ILE A 223 -3.35 53.48 -5.42
C ILE A 223 -3.20 53.32 -6.94
N PHE A 224 -4.21 52.76 -7.62
CA PHE A 224 -4.32 52.82 -9.09
C PHE A 224 -4.86 54.19 -9.59
N SER A 225 -4.15 55.30 -9.36
CA SER A 225 -4.35 56.67 -9.93
C SER A 225 -5.77 57.32 -9.91
N GLY A 226 -6.02 58.24 -8.98
CA GLY A 226 -7.22 59.11 -8.92
C GLY A 226 -7.57 59.50 -7.47
N SER A 227 -8.08 60.71 -7.22
CA SER A 227 -8.30 61.23 -5.86
C SER A 227 -9.33 60.44 -5.07
N ASP A 228 -10.39 59.89 -5.67
CA ASP A 228 -11.58 59.41 -4.91
C ASP A 228 -11.59 57.88 -4.72
N ARG A 229 -11.08 57.36 -3.59
CA ARG A 229 -10.86 55.90 -3.41
C ARG A 229 -11.21 55.37 -2.03
N ALA A 230 -11.65 54.10 -2.00
CA ALA A 230 -11.73 53.30 -0.78
C ALA A 230 -10.36 53.09 -0.14
N GLN A 231 -10.30 53.11 1.19
CA GLN A 231 -9.11 52.71 1.95
C GLN A 231 -9.42 51.50 2.84
N ILE A 232 -8.42 50.63 3.01
CA ILE A 232 -8.49 49.48 3.92
C ILE A 232 -7.55 49.73 5.09
N ARG A 233 -8.08 49.77 6.31
CA ARG A 233 -7.29 49.84 7.54
C ARG A 233 -7.43 48.54 8.31
N ILE A 234 -6.32 47.82 8.52
CA ILE A 234 -6.32 46.61 9.33
C ILE A 234 -6.41 46.99 10.81
N LEU A 235 -7.39 46.43 11.51
CA LEU A 235 -7.61 46.68 12.94
C LEU A 235 -7.04 45.55 13.80
N SER A 236 -7.14 44.31 13.33
CA SER A 236 -6.58 43.12 13.96
C SER A 236 -6.38 42.02 12.92
N ASP A 237 -5.87 40.86 13.35
CA ASP A 237 -5.75 39.67 12.51
C ASP A 237 -7.08 39.19 11.90
N THR A 238 -8.23 39.58 12.47
CA THR A 238 -9.55 39.10 12.02
C THR A 238 -10.53 40.23 11.71
N SER A 239 -10.08 41.48 11.72
CA SER A 239 -10.96 42.63 11.50
C SER A 239 -10.26 43.75 10.73
N PHE A 240 -10.99 44.36 9.81
CA PHE A 240 -10.53 45.50 9.04
C PHE A 240 -11.63 46.56 8.94
N LYS A 241 -11.23 47.76 8.56
CA LYS A 241 -12.11 48.90 8.37
C LYS A 241 -12.02 49.38 6.93
N ILE A 242 -13.17 49.59 6.31
CA ILE A 242 -13.31 50.28 5.04
C ILE A 242 -13.53 51.76 5.37
N VAL A 243 -12.71 52.64 4.83
CA VAL A 243 -12.81 54.09 5.07
C VAL A 243 -13.17 54.78 3.76
N ASP A 244 -14.16 55.67 3.84
CA ASP A 244 -14.45 56.67 2.83
C ASP A 244 -13.80 58.02 3.21
N PRO A 245 -12.71 58.42 2.56
CA PRO A 245 -12.01 59.66 2.88
C PRO A 245 -12.65 60.93 2.31
N TYR A 246 -13.61 60.84 1.37
CA TYR A 246 -14.14 62.02 0.67
C TYR A 246 -15.64 62.26 0.92
N GLY A 247 -16.34 61.27 1.47
CA GLY A 247 -17.78 61.35 1.69
C GLY A 247 -18.58 61.24 0.39
N GLY A 248 -19.91 61.37 0.52
CA GLY A 248 -20.86 61.23 -0.57
C GLY A 248 -21.48 59.82 -0.66
N SER A 249 -22.56 59.70 -1.43
CA SER A 249 -23.23 58.41 -1.66
C SER A 249 -22.39 57.48 -2.54
N ALA A 250 -21.81 56.45 -1.93
CA ALA A 250 -21.09 55.40 -2.62
C ALA A 250 -21.35 54.03 -2.01
N THR A 251 -21.35 53.01 -2.86
CA THR A 251 -21.43 51.60 -2.45
C THR A 251 -20.05 50.95 -2.53
N TYR A 252 -19.61 50.37 -1.42
CA TYR A 252 -18.36 49.62 -1.28
C TYR A 252 -18.67 48.13 -1.31
N TYR A 253 -18.03 47.39 -2.20
CA TYR A 253 -18.05 45.94 -2.24
C TYR A 253 -16.71 45.41 -1.74
N TRP A 254 -16.72 44.36 -0.95
CA TRP A 254 -15.48 43.82 -0.39
C TRP A 254 -15.48 42.29 -0.43
N LEU A 255 -14.28 41.74 -0.55
CA LEU A 255 -14.00 40.31 -0.61
C LEU A 255 -12.80 40.02 0.29
N ALA A 256 -12.97 39.16 1.29
CA ALA A 256 -11.88 38.61 2.08
C ALA A 256 -11.65 37.16 1.69
N ILE A 257 -10.38 36.74 1.62
CA ILE A 257 -9.96 35.38 1.21
C ILE A 257 -8.91 34.84 2.18
N GLU A 258 -9.11 33.62 2.67
CA GLU A 258 -8.12 32.77 3.33
C GLU A 258 -7.56 31.83 2.25
N LEU A 259 -6.27 32.00 1.94
CA LEU A 259 -5.55 31.20 0.93
C LEU A 259 -4.90 29.96 1.54
#